data_AF-A0A2D9MJN8-F1
#
_entry.id   AF-A0A2D9MJN8-F1
#
_cell.length_a   1.000
_cell.length_b   1.000
_cell.length_c   1.000
_cell.angle_alpha   90.00
_cell.angle_beta   90.00
_cell.angle_gamma   90.00
#
_symmetry.space_group_name_H-M   'P 1'
#
loop_
_entity.id
_entity.type
_entity.pdbx_description
1 polymer ?
#
loop_
_entity_poly.entity_id
_entity_poly.type
_entity_poly.pdbx_seq_one_letter_code
_entity_poly.pdbx_strand_id
1 'polypeptide(L)'
;MTCQTEHSWSLYHSRLSYALNVKMLSPREVIAKALKCFQSRQDEISLSQVEGFVRQILGWREFIRAIYWINMPDYSTKNYFSADLKLPDFFWTGKTKMRCMSSAIGDSLKYSYSHHIHRLMVTGNFCMLAGIDPEEVDSWYLGIYIDAVQWVELPNTRGMSQYADGGIVASKPYAASGNYISKMSDYCSSCHYNVKEVTTERACPFNSLYWHFMHKHRDVLKQNPRTNLVFKGWDRKAEDERGLVLQKAQEVIHSLETL
;
A
#
# COMPACT_ATOMS: atom_id res chain seq x y z
N MET A 1 5.42 2.74 -11.35
CA MET A 1 5.70 1.30 -11.28
C MET A 1 5.82 0.80 -12.72
N THR A 2 6.71 -0.13 -13.04
CA THR A 2 6.81 -0.65 -14.41
C THR A 2 7.37 -2.07 -14.38
N CYS A 3 6.97 -2.94 -15.32
CA CYS A 3 7.61 -4.23 -15.57
C CYS A 3 8.44 -4.27 -16.87
N GLN A 4 8.67 -3.12 -17.52
CA GLN A 4 9.34 -3.04 -18.83
C GLN A 4 10.84 -2.80 -18.76
N THR A 5 11.45 -2.88 -17.57
CA THR A 5 12.88 -2.67 -17.36
C THR A 5 13.43 -3.63 -16.31
N GLU A 6 14.69 -4.01 -16.45
CA GLU A 6 15.42 -4.83 -15.47
C GLU A 6 15.60 -4.13 -14.12
N HIS A 7 15.51 -2.79 -14.10
CA HIS A 7 15.58 -1.99 -12.88
C HIS A 7 14.21 -1.80 -12.20
N SER A 8 13.16 -2.45 -12.69
CA SER A 8 11.77 -2.34 -12.20
C SER A 8 11.63 -2.52 -10.68
N TRP A 9 12.40 -3.45 -10.11
CA TRP A 9 12.40 -3.78 -8.68
C TRP A 9 12.83 -2.62 -7.76
N SER A 10 13.57 -1.63 -8.27
CA SER A 10 14.08 -0.50 -7.46
C SER A 10 13.85 0.88 -8.05
N LEU A 11 13.69 0.99 -9.37
CA LEU A 11 13.61 2.25 -10.10
C LEU A 11 14.71 3.22 -9.65
N TYR A 12 14.34 4.40 -9.17
CA TYR A 12 15.27 5.44 -8.71
C TYR A 12 15.36 5.53 -7.18
N HIS A 13 14.89 4.51 -6.44
CA HIS A 13 14.94 4.52 -4.98
C HIS A 13 16.36 4.25 -4.45
N SER A 14 16.71 4.90 -3.33
CA SER A 14 18.07 4.88 -2.79
C SER A 14 18.51 3.52 -2.23
N ARG A 15 17.56 2.67 -1.81
CA ARG A 15 17.80 1.36 -1.15
C ARG A 15 18.67 1.46 0.12
N LEU A 16 18.61 2.60 0.81
CA LEU A 16 19.40 2.85 2.03
C LEU A 16 18.68 2.47 3.33
N SER A 17 17.41 2.06 3.25
CA SER A 17 16.55 1.82 4.42
C SER A 17 17.15 0.80 5.40
N TYR A 18 17.69 -0.32 4.89
CA TYR A 18 18.38 -1.30 5.73
C TYR A 18 19.55 -0.66 6.49
N ALA A 19 20.50 -0.05 5.77
CA ALA A 19 21.69 0.56 6.36
C ALA A 19 21.35 1.66 7.39
N LEU A 20 20.28 2.42 7.15
CA LEU A 20 19.76 3.41 8.11
C LEU A 20 19.17 2.75 9.36
N ASN A 21 18.44 1.64 9.21
CA ASN A 21 17.73 0.99 10.31
C ASN A 21 18.67 0.14 11.20
N VAL A 22 19.73 -0.42 10.62
CA VAL A 22 20.80 -1.12 11.36
C VAL A 22 21.94 -0.20 11.82
N LYS A 23 21.78 1.13 11.67
CA LYS A 23 22.74 2.17 12.10
C LYS A 23 24.11 2.12 11.42
N MET A 24 24.23 1.45 10.26
CA MET A 24 25.42 1.54 9.41
C MET A 24 25.57 2.93 8.79
N LEU A 25 24.44 3.61 8.53
CA LEU A 25 24.40 5.00 8.08
C LEU A 25 23.60 5.85 9.06
N SER A 26 24.10 7.05 9.34
CA SER A 26 23.35 8.05 10.09
C SER A 26 22.35 8.77 9.18
N PRO A 27 21.08 8.95 9.58
CA PRO A 27 20.12 9.78 8.84
C PRO A 27 20.66 11.19 8.54
N ARG A 28 21.36 11.79 9.51
CA ARG A 28 21.94 13.15 9.37
C ARG A 28 23.03 13.19 8.30
N GLU A 29 23.85 12.15 8.24
CA GLU A 29 24.90 12.02 7.22
C GLU A 29 24.30 11.91 5.82
N VAL A 30 23.29 11.04 5.65
CA VAL A 30 22.60 10.84 4.37
C VAL A 30 21.93 12.13 3.89
N ILE A 31 21.24 12.85 4.79
CA ILE A 31 20.63 14.15 4.48
C ILE A 31 21.68 15.19 4.10
N ALA A 32 22.75 15.33 4.90
CA ALA A 32 23.82 16.29 4.62
C ALA A 32 24.49 16.01 3.27
N LYS A 33 24.70 14.73 2.91
CA LYS A 33 25.25 14.33 1.63
C LYS A 33 24.33 14.69 0.47
N ALA A 34 23.02 14.45 0.61
CA ALA A 34 22.03 14.82 -0.41
C ALA A 34 21.98 16.34 -0.64
N LEU A 35 21.96 17.13 0.44
CA LEU A 35 21.97 18.59 0.36
C LEU A 35 23.26 19.14 -0.27
N LYS A 36 24.42 18.60 0.10
CA LYS A 36 25.71 18.97 -0.52
C LYS A 36 25.72 18.66 -2.02
N CYS A 37 25.20 17.50 -2.42
CA CYS A 37 25.09 17.12 -3.83
C CYS A 37 24.20 18.10 -4.61
N PHE A 38 23.02 18.42 -4.07
CA PHE A 38 22.12 19.41 -4.64
C PHE A 38 22.78 20.78 -4.80
N GLN A 39 23.49 21.27 -3.77
CA GLN A 39 24.21 22.55 -3.84
C GLN A 39 25.25 22.60 -4.97
N SER A 40 25.94 21.47 -5.23
CA SER A 40 26.96 21.37 -6.28
C SER A 40 26.41 21.09 -7.69
N ARG A 41 25.14 20.69 -7.83
CA ARG A 41 24.55 20.19 -9.09
C ARG A 41 23.13 20.72 -9.28
N GLN A 42 22.95 22.03 -9.07
CA GLN A 42 21.63 22.67 -9.11
C GLN A 42 20.96 22.60 -10.49
N ASP A 43 21.74 22.47 -11.56
CA ASP A 43 21.23 22.29 -12.93
C ASP A 43 20.76 20.85 -13.23
N GLU A 44 21.20 19.86 -12.43
CA GLU A 44 20.85 18.44 -12.61
C GLU A 44 19.78 17.96 -11.62
N ILE A 45 19.75 18.54 -10.41
CA ILE A 45 18.88 18.11 -9.31
C ILE A 45 17.91 19.24 -8.99
N SER A 46 16.62 19.00 -9.22
CA SER A 46 15.58 19.96 -8.84
C SER A 46 15.34 19.97 -7.32
N LEU A 47 14.86 21.11 -6.81
CA LEU A 47 14.50 21.26 -5.40
C LEU A 47 13.48 20.20 -4.95
N SER A 48 12.51 19.84 -5.79
CA SER A 48 11.48 18.86 -5.47
C SER A 48 12.04 17.44 -5.30
N GLN A 49 13.10 17.07 -6.04
CA GLN A 49 13.76 15.78 -5.89
C GLN A 49 14.50 15.68 -4.55
N VAL A 50 15.31 16.68 -4.21
CA VAL A 50 16.08 16.67 -2.96
C VAL A 50 15.18 16.84 -1.73
N GLU A 51 14.19 17.74 -1.77
CA GLU A 51 13.20 17.89 -0.70
C GLU A 51 12.43 16.59 -0.50
N GLY A 52 11.96 16.00 -1.59
CA GLY A 52 11.21 14.75 -1.55
C GLY A 52 11.99 13.63 -0.88
N PHE A 53 13.28 13.50 -1.19
CA PHE A 53 14.17 12.53 -0.55
C PHE A 53 14.38 12.83 0.95
N VAL A 54 14.73 14.09 1.29
CA VAL A 54 14.97 14.50 2.69
C VAL A 54 13.71 14.31 3.54
N ARG A 55 12.52 14.63 3.02
CA ARG A 55 11.24 14.47 3.71
C ARG A 55 10.93 13.02 4.07
N GLN A 56 11.38 12.03 3.30
CA GLN A 56 11.18 10.63 3.67
C GLN A 56 12.01 10.25 4.91
N ILE A 57 13.19 10.83 5.06
CA ILE A 57 14.11 10.52 6.17
C ILE A 57 13.81 11.40 7.39
N LEU A 58 13.86 12.72 7.24
CA LEU A 58 13.65 13.66 8.34
C LEU A 58 12.19 13.75 8.76
N GLY A 59 11.27 13.62 7.82
CA GLY A 59 9.83 13.65 8.07
C GLY A 59 9.33 12.27 8.46
N TRP A 60 9.02 11.43 7.47
CA TRP A 60 8.31 10.17 7.69
C TRP A 60 9.04 9.21 8.64
N ARG A 61 10.33 8.92 8.43
CA ARG A 61 11.04 7.95 9.29
C ARG A 61 11.07 8.39 10.77
N GLU A 62 11.36 9.67 11.05
CA GLU A 62 11.36 10.16 12.43
C GLU A 62 9.94 10.28 13.01
N PHE A 63 8.95 10.69 12.21
CA PHE A 63 7.54 10.73 12.61
C PHE A 63 7.01 9.33 12.99
N ILE A 64 7.24 8.33 12.16
CA ILE A 64 6.86 6.93 12.42
C ILE A 64 7.51 6.41 13.70
N ARG A 65 8.78 6.74 13.94
CA ARG A 65 9.47 6.38 15.17
C ARG A 65 8.78 6.97 16.40
N ALA A 66 8.35 8.23 16.34
CA ALA A 66 7.62 8.86 17.43
C ALA A 66 6.25 8.20 17.67
N ILE A 67 5.49 7.93 16.60
CA ILE A 67 4.20 7.23 16.70
C ILE A 67 4.35 5.89 17.41
N TYR A 68 5.36 5.10 17.03
CA TYR A 68 5.61 3.81 17.68
C TYR A 68 5.79 3.96 19.20
N TRP A 69 6.75 4.78 19.64
CA TRP A 69 7.07 4.87 21.07
C TRP A 69 5.99 5.54 21.91
N ILE A 70 5.19 6.44 21.33
CA ILE A 70 4.11 7.13 22.05
C ILE A 70 2.91 6.21 22.28
N ASN A 71 2.65 5.26 21.37
CA ASN A 71 1.40 4.47 21.37
C ASN A 71 1.57 3.00 21.77
N MET A 72 2.81 2.49 21.86
CA MET A 72 3.05 1.11 22.30
C MET A 72 2.81 0.93 23.81
N PRO A 73 2.35 -0.25 24.25
CA PRO A 73 2.11 -1.47 23.46
C PRO A 73 0.75 -1.53 22.74
N ASP A 74 -0.22 -0.68 23.11
CA ASP A 74 -1.61 -0.75 22.62
C ASP A 74 -1.76 -0.54 21.11
N TYR A 75 -0.74 0.02 20.45
CA TYR A 75 -0.76 0.24 19.02
C TYR A 75 -0.83 -1.07 18.22
N SER A 76 -0.24 -2.17 18.69
CA SER A 76 -0.25 -3.45 17.97
C SER A 76 -1.60 -4.14 17.96
N THR A 77 -2.54 -3.75 18.84
CA THR A 77 -3.88 -4.37 18.92
C THR A 77 -4.93 -3.63 18.12
N LYS A 78 -4.58 -2.50 17.49
CA LYS A 78 -5.54 -1.66 16.76
C LYS A 78 -6.07 -2.37 15.52
N ASN A 79 -7.40 -2.50 15.44
CA ASN A 79 -8.10 -3.08 14.30
C ASN A 79 -9.40 -2.31 14.03
N TYR A 80 -9.24 -1.05 13.62
CA TYR A 80 -10.34 -0.09 13.50
C TYR A 80 -11.50 -0.56 12.61
N PHE A 81 -11.22 -1.31 11.54
CA PHE A 81 -12.25 -1.86 10.64
C PHE A 81 -12.75 -3.25 11.03
N SER A 82 -12.26 -3.84 12.13
CA SER A 82 -12.58 -5.20 12.56
C SER A 82 -12.38 -6.22 11.43
N ALA A 83 -11.24 -6.13 10.76
CA ALA A 83 -10.84 -7.04 9.70
C ALA A 83 -10.30 -8.36 10.31
N ASP A 84 -10.71 -9.50 9.77
CA ASP A 84 -10.52 -10.82 10.38
C ASP A 84 -10.13 -11.93 9.38
N LEU A 85 -9.99 -11.60 8.09
CA LEU A 85 -9.61 -12.60 7.09
C LEU A 85 -8.12 -12.96 7.17
N LYS A 86 -7.79 -14.21 6.83
CA LYS A 86 -6.41 -14.69 6.76
C LYS A 86 -5.69 -14.18 5.51
N LEU A 87 -4.38 -13.96 5.63
CA LEU A 87 -3.56 -13.56 4.50
C LEU A 87 -3.47 -14.70 3.49
N PRO A 88 -3.80 -14.47 2.21
CA PRO A 88 -3.80 -15.54 1.21
C PRO A 88 -2.42 -16.14 0.94
N ASP A 89 -2.35 -17.43 0.60
CA ASP A 89 -1.09 -18.16 0.41
C ASP A 89 -0.22 -17.60 -0.72
N PHE A 90 -0.83 -16.92 -1.70
CA PHE A 90 -0.09 -16.29 -2.78
C PHE A 90 0.85 -15.17 -2.30
N PHE A 91 0.67 -14.62 -1.09
CA PHE A 91 1.63 -13.69 -0.48
C PHE A 91 2.99 -14.33 -0.18
N TRP A 92 3.03 -15.64 -0.01
CA TRP A 92 4.26 -16.40 0.27
C TRP A 92 4.86 -17.02 -1.00
N THR A 93 4.07 -17.13 -2.08
CA THR A 93 4.50 -17.81 -3.31
C THR A 93 4.59 -16.91 -4.54
N GLY A 94 3.95 -15.74 -4.52
CA GLY A 94 3.79 -14.85 -5.68
C GLY A 94 2.89 -15.40 -6.79
N LYS A 95 2.25 -16.57 -6.58
CA LYS A 95 1.42 -17.28 -7.56
C LYS A 95 -0.01 -16.75 -7.54
N THR A 96 -0.24 -15.66 -8.27
CA THR A 96 -1.57 -15.07 -8.47
C THR A 96 -1.73 -14.59 -9.91
N LYS A 97 -2.96 -14.54 -10.42
CA LYS A 97 -3.26 -14.01 -11.77
C LYS A 97 -3.27 -12.48 -11.79
N MET A 98 -3.29 -11.83 -10.63
CA MET A 98 -3.13 -10.37 -10.50
C MET A 98 -1.68 -9.96 -10.76
N ARG A 99 -1.38 -9.48 -11.98
CA ARG A 99 -0.01 -9.13 -12.41
C ARG A 99 0.71 -8.14 -11.47
N CYS A 100 -0.01 -7.14 -10.94
CA CYS A 100 0.56 -6.17 -10.00
C CYS A 100 1.00 -6.83 -8.68
N MET A 101 0.15 -7.70 -8.11
CA MET A 101 0.45 -8.45 -6.89
C MET A 101 1.59 -9.43 -7.11
N SER A 102 1.55 -10.21 -8.20
CA SER A 102 2.61 -11.15 -8.56
C SER A 102 3.97 -10.43 -8.70
N SER A 103 4.00 -9.25 -9.33
CA SER A 103 5.23 -8.45 -9.42
C SER A 103 5.72 -7.96 -8.05
N ALA A 104 4.85 -7.33 -7.25
CA ALA A 104 5.25 -6.75 -5.97
C ALA A 104 5.70 -7.82 -4.96
N ILE A 105 4.98 -8.95 -4.89
CA ILE A 105 5.34 -10.09 -4.03
C ILE A 105 6.60 -10.77 -4.57
N GLY A 106 6.72 -10.97 -5.88
CA GLY A 106 7.89 -11.57 -6.51
C GLY A 106 9.18 -10.78 -6.24
N ASP A 107 9.13 -9.45 -6.35
CA ASP A 107 10.27 -8.57 -6.00
C ASP A 107 10.61 -8.69 -4.51
N SER A 108 9.59 -8.73 -3.65
CA SER A 108 9.76 -8.88 -2.20
C SER A 108 10.44 -10.21 -1.84
N LEU A 109 10.01 -11.33 -2.44
CA LEU A 109 10.59 -12.65 -2.22
C LEU A 109 12.01 -12.77 -2.79
N LYS A 110 12.27 -12.19 -3.96
CA LYS A 110 13.56 -12.31 -4.64
C LYS A 110 14.66 -11.43 -4.04
N TYR A 111 14.32 -10.20 -3.66
CA TYR A 111 15.29 -9.19 -3.24
C TYR A 111 15.19 -8.81 -1.76
N SER A 112 14.22 -9.37 -1.03
CA SER A 112 13.83 -8.89 0.31
C SER A 112 13.53 -7.38 0.32
N TYR A 113 13.10 -6.85 -0.82
CA TYR A 113 12.89 -5.42 -1.05
C TYR A 113 11.77 -5.21 -2.04
N SER A 114 10.92 -4.25 -1.70
CA SER A 114 10.01 -3.61 -2.64
C SER A 114 9.94 -2.13 -2.30
N HIS A 115 9.81 -1.29 -3.31
CA HIS A 115 9.76 0.16 -3.11
C HIS A 115 8.42 0.61 -2.48
N HIS A 116 8.40 1.78 -1.84
CA HIS A 116 7.28 2.24 -1.00
C HIS A 116 5.89 2.12 -1.65
N ILE A 117 5.74 2.45 -2.95
CA ILE A 117 4.41 2.47 -3.56
C ILE A 117 3.84 1.07 -3.86
N HIS A 118 4.69 0.04 -4.00
CA HIS A 118 4.23 -1.35 -4.04
C HIS A 118 3.68 -1.75 -2.67
N ARG A 119 4.47 -1.49 -1.62
CA ARG A 119 4.09 -1.76 -0.24
C ARG A 119 2.76 -1.11 0.11
N LEU A 120 2.56 0.17 -0.23
CA LEU A 120 1.35 0.90 0.14
C LEU A 120 0.17 0.59 -0.79
N MET A 121 0.34 0.76 -2.11
CA MET A 121 -0.80 0.83 -3.04
C MET A 121 -1.08 -0.47 -3.80
N VAL A 122 -0.24 -1.49 -3.64
CA VAL A 122 -0.45 -2.82 -4.25
C VAL A 122 -0.79 -3.83 -3.16
N THR A 123 0.20 -4.31 -2.41
CA THR A 123 -0.02 -5.35 -1.38
C THR A 123 -0.81 -4.80 -0.21
N GLY A 124 -0.46 -3.62 0.30
CA GLY A 124 -1.13 -2.99 1.44
C GLY A 124 -2.59 -2.62 1.16
N ASN A 125 -2.83 -1.95 0.03
CA ASN A 125 -4.18 -1.64 -0.44
C ASN A 125 -5.01 -2.91 -0.68
N PHE A 126 -4.44 -3.98 -1.25
CA PHE A 126 -5.17 -5.25 -1.39
C PHE A 126 -5.62 -5.79 -0.04
N CYS A 127 -4.71 -5.90 0.94
CA CYS A 127 -5.04 -6.42 2.27
C CYS A 127 -6.15 -5.61 2.94
N MET A 128 -6.06 -4.28 2.88
CA MET A 128 -7.05 -3.39 3.47
C MET A 128 -8.42 -3.54 2.80
N LEU A 129 -8.46 -3.59 1.47
CA LEU A 129 -9.71 -3.72 0.71
C LEU A 129 -10.36 -5.09 0.89
N ALA A 130 -9.56 -6.15 0.98
CA ALA A 130 -10.07 -7.50 1.22
C ALA A 130 -10.55 -7.70 2.67
N GLY A 131 -10.03 -6.90 3.63
CA GLY A 131 -10.34 -7.07 5.04
C GLY A 131 -9.48 -8.13 5.71
N ILE A 132 -8.21 -8.22 5.32
CA ILE A 132 -7.22 -9.09 5.97
C ILE A 132 -6.92 -8.56 7.37
N ASP A 133 -6.84 -9.46 8.35
CA ASP A 133 -6.45 -9.16 9.72
C ASP A 133 -5.11 -8.41 9.72
N PRO A 134 -5.03 -7.19 10.28
CA PRO A 134 -3.80 -6.42 10.29
C PRO A 134 -2.63 -7.15 10.97
N GLU A 135 -2.87 -8.10 11.88
CA GLU A 135 -1.79 -8.90 12.49
C GLU A 135 -1.09 -9.84 11.49
N GLU A 136 -1.86 -10.42 10.58
CA GLU A 136 -1.31 -11.23 9.47
C GLU A 136 -0.48 -10.35 8.53
N VAL A 137 -0.95 -9.12 8.28
CA VAL A 137 -0.26 -8.15 7.44
C VAL A 137 1.04 -7.71 8.09
N ASP A 138 1.02 -7.28 9.36
CA ASP A 138 2.23 -6.90 10.12
C ASP A 138 3.27 -8.02 10.09
N SER A 139 2.84 -9.25 10.34
CA SER A 139 3.72 -10.43 10.37
C SER A 139 4.40 -10.65 9.01
N TRP A 140 3.66 -10.49 7.91
CA TRP A 140 4.23 -10.61 6.57
C TRP A 140 5.20 -9.47 6.23
N TYR A 141 4.84 -8.22 6.50
CA TYR A 141 5.70 -7.06 6.24
C TYR A 141 6.99 -7.12 7.08
N LEU A 142 6.90 -7.54 8.33
CA LEU A 142 8.03 -7.73 9.22
C LEU A 142 8.94 -8.89 8.77
N GLY A 143 8.36 -9.95 8.23
CA GLY A 143 9.09 -11.15 7.79
C GLY A 143 9.75 -11.04 6.42
N ILE A 144 9.19 -10.26 5.49
CA ILE A 144 9.61 -10.30 4.08
C ILE A 144 10.64 -9.23 3.68
N TYR A 145 10.68 -8.09 4.38
CA TYR A 145 11.55 -6.97 3.99
C TYR A 145 12.80 -6.87 4.84
N ILE A 146 13.96 -6.74 4.17
CA ILE A 146 15.28 -6.64 4.81
C ILE A 146 15.39 -5.43 5.75
N ASP A 147 14.63 -4.36 5.48
CA ASP A 147 14.64 -3.13 6.26
C ASP A 147 13.59 -3.09 7.37
N ALA A 148 12.83 -4.17 7.57
CA ALA A 148 11.76 -4.22 8.55
C ALA A 148 12.32 -4.43 9.97
N VAL A 149 12.04 -3.45 10.82
CA VAL A 149 12.18 -3.53 12.28
C VAL A 149 10.87 -2.99 12.84
N GLN A 150 10.32 -3.60 13.89
CA GLN A 150 8.96 -3.32 14.36
C GLN A 150 8.66 -1.82 14.54
N TRP A 151 9.61 -1.02 15.05
CA TRP A 151 9.38 0.41 15.27
C TRP A 151 9.08 1.21 14.00
N VAL A 152 9.59 0.76 12.84
CA VAL A 152 9.35 1.40 11.54
C VAL A 152 8.26 0.67 10.75
N GLU A 153 8.19 -0.65 10.88
CA GLU A 153 7.25 -1.47 10.14
C GLU A 153 5.82 -1.29 10.66
N LEU A 154 5.60 -1.49 11.96
CA LEU A 154 4.26 -1.56 12.56
C LEU A 154 3.41 -0.28 12.32
N PRO A 155 3.91 0.96 12.51
CA PRO A 155 3.08 2.14 12.24
C PRO A 155 2.86 2.42 10.74
N ASN A 156 3.77 1.97 9.88
CA ASN A 156 3.51 2.01 8.43
C ASN A 156 2.45 0.99 8.03
N THR A 157 2.49 -0.22 8.59
CA THR A 157 1.55 -1.29 8.25
C THR A 157 0.18 -1.03 8.86
N ARG A 158 0.06 -0.98 10.20
CA ARG A 158 -1.22 -0.71 10.91
C ARG A 158 -1.80 0.65 10.53
N GLY A 159 -1.00 1.71 10.62
CA GLY A 159 -1.50 3.07 10.49
C GLY A 159 -1.63 3.52 9.05
N MET A 160 -0.51 3.65 8.34
CA MET A 160 -0.52 4.19 6.99
C MET A 160 -1.22 3.25 5.99
N SER A 161 -0.92 1.96 6.02
CA SER A 161 -1.43 1.02 5.02
C SER A 161 -2.84 0.53 5.33
N GLN A 162 -3.06 0.00 6.53
CA GLN A 162 -4.32 -0.65 6.88
C GLN A 162 -5.36 0.30 7.51
N TYR A 163 -4.94 1.52 7.89
CA TYR A 163 -5.79 2.45 8.65
C TYR A 163 -6.39 1.82 9.91
N ALA A 164 -5.74 0.78 10.43
CA ALA A 164 -6.19 -0.01 11.56
C ALA A 164 -6.12 0.80 12.87
N ASP A 165 -5.36 1.90 12.89
CA ASP A 165 -5.25 2.84 14.00
C ASP A 165 -6.35 3.93 14.03
N GLY A 166 -7.27 3.94 13.06
CA GLY A 166 -8.37 4.91 13.00
C GLY A 166 -7.94 6.33 12.60
N GLY A 167 -6.69 6.50 12.15
CA GLY A 167 -6.19 7.76 11.59
C GLY A 167 -5.15 8.49 12.45
N ILE A 168 -4.40 7.77 13.29
CA ILE A 168 -3.29 8.35 14.05
C ILE A 168 -2.16 8.77 13.10
N VAL A 169 -1.83 7.91 12.12
CA VAL A 169 -0.76 8.18 11.14
C VAL A 169 -1.26 8.96 9.92
N ALA A 170 -2.44 8.65 9.41
CA ALA A 170 -2.98 9.22 8.18
C ALA A 170 -4.41 9.71 8.40
N SER A 171 -4.81 10.80 7.73
CA SER A 171 -6.18 11.36 7.87
C SER A 171 -7.24 10.66 7.02
N LYS A 172 -6.83 9.71 6.18
CA LYS A 172 -7.72 8.86 5.37
C LYS A 172 -7.05 7.54 5.01
N PRO A 173 -7.81 6.46 4.78
CA PRO A 173 -7.26 5.23 4.25
C PRO A 173 -6.79 5.43 2.81
N TYR A 174 -5.71 4.74 2.43
CA TYR A 174 -5.17 4.72 1.07
C TYR A 174 -5.91 3.73 0.16
N ALA A 175 -7.26 3.78 0.19
CA ALA A 175 -8.11 2.86 -0.55
C ALA A 175 -8.20 3.28 -2.03
N ALA A 176 -7.86 2.38 -2.95
CA ALA A 176 -7.91 2.66 -4.37
C ALA A 176 -8.30 1.42 -5.21
N SER A 177 -9.10 1.64 -6.25
CA SER A 177 -9.44 0.60 -7.23
C SER A 177 -8.30 0.34 -8.22
N GLY A 178 -8.51 -0.62 -9.12
CA GLY A 178 -7.53 -0.94 -10.18
C GLY A 178 -7.21 0.25 -11.09
N ASN A 179 -8.11 1.25 -11.19
CA ASN A 179 -7.86 2.47 -11.96
C ASN A 179 -6.62 3.24 -11.48
N TYR A 180 -6.32 3.23 -10.17
CA TYR A 180 -5.08 3.84 -9.67
C TYR A 180 -3.85 3.09 -10.19
N ILE A 181 -3.85 1.75 -10.06
CA ILE A 181 -2.76 0.90 -10.50
C ILE A 181 -2.54 1.06 -12.00
N SER A 182 -3.61 1.11 -12.81
CA SER A 182 -3.52 1.32 -14.26
C SER A 182 -2.95 2.68 -14.66
N LYS A 183 -3.13 3.72 -13.84
CA LYS A 183 -2.56 5.06 -14.12
C LYS A 183 -1.11 5.17 -13.71
N MET A 184 -0.70 4.45 -12.67
CA MET A 184 0.61 4.55 -12.04
C MET A 184 1.56 3.41 -12.44
N SER A 185 1.11 2.50 -13.32
CA SER A 185 1.86 1.35 -13.78
C SER A 185 1.48 0.90 -15.20
N ASP A 186 2.30 0.02 -15.76
CA ASP A 186 2.04 -0.72 -17.00
C ASP A 186 1.48 -2.14 -16.76
N TYR A 187 1.28 -2.56 -15.50
CA TYR A 187 0.89 -3.93 -15.14
C TYR A 187 -0.42 -4.38 -15.77
N CYS A 188 -1.39 -3.48 -15.90
CA CYS A 188 -2.73 -3.81 -16.37
C CYS A 188 -2.76 -4.22 -17.86
N SER A 189 -1.76 -3.81 -18.66
CA SER A 189 -1.72 -4.08 -20.11
C SER A 189 -1.58 -5.56 -20.47
N SER A 190 -0.92 -6.34 -19.59
CA SER A 190 -0.63 -7.77 -19.75
C SER A 190 -1.22 -8.61 -18.62
N CYS A 191 -2.15 -8.05 -17.85
CA CYS A 191 -2.78 -8.73 -16.74
C CYS A 191 -3.84 -9.74 -17.23
N HIS A 192 -4.04 -10.82 -16.48
CA HIS A 192 -5.20 -11.69 -16.67
C HIS A 192 -6.49 -10.88 -16.52
N TYR A 193 -6.58 -9.97 -15.55
CA TYR A 193 -7.79 -9.19 -15.35
C TYR A 193 -7.84 -7.91 -16.19
N ASN A 194 -9.02 -7.56 -16.68
CA ASN A 194 -9.30 -6.28 -17.32
C ASN A 194 -9.66 -5.23 -16.27
N VAL A 195 -8.83 -4.20 -16.17
CA VAL A 195 -9.01 -3.10 -15.19
C VAL A 195 -10.23 -2.23 -15.45
N LYS A 196 -10.80 -2.25 -16.66
CA LYS A 196 -12.01 -1.48 -17.01
C LYS A 196 -13.30 -2.18 -16.61
N GLU A 197 -13.23 -3.49 -16.36
CA GLU A 197 -14.39 -4.32 -15.99
C GLU A 197 -14.54 -4.37 -14.46
N VAL A 198 -15.79 -4.47 -13.97
CA VAL A 198 -16.10 -4.43 -12.52
C VAL A 198 -16.79 -5.71 -12.04
N THR A 199 -17.70 -6.28 -12.83
CA THR A 199 -18.58 -7.39 -12.40
C THR A 199 -18.39 -8.68 -13.18
N THR A 200 -17.67 -8.65 -14.31
CA THR A 200 -17.43 -9.83 -15.17
C THR A 200 -16.45 -10.81 -14.52
N GLU A 201 -16.31 -12.00 -15.09
CA GLU A 201 -15.31 -13.00 -14.68
C GLU A 201 -13.86 -12.46 -14.80
N ARG A 202 -13.61 -11.62 -15.80
CA ARG A 202 -12.30 -11.00 -16.06
C ARG A 202 -12.11 -9.67 -15.36
N ALA A 203 -13.06 -9.20 -14.55
CA ALA A 203 -12.96 -7.94 -13.83
C ALA A 203 -11.77 -7.92 -12.85
N CYS A 204 -11.07 -6.78 -12.78
CA CYS A 204 -10.00 -6.60 -11.81
C CYS A 204 -10.54 -6.69 -10.37
N PRO A 205 -10.00 -7.58 -9.51
CA PRO A 205 -10.48 -7.75 -8.13
C PRO A 205 -10.49 -6.46 -7.31
N PHE A 206 -9.51 -5.56 -7.52
CA PHE A 206 -9.45 -4.26 -6.85
C PHE A 206 -10.69 -3.38 -7.09
N ASN A 207 -11.42 -3.56 -8.21
CA ASN A 207 -12.56 -2.71 -8.54
C ASN A 207 -13.78 -3.03 -7.67
N SER A 208 -14.13 -4.30 -7.53
CA SER A 208 -15.25 -4.73 -6.68
C SER A 208 -14.88 -4.63 -5.21
N LEU A 209 -13.67 -5.05 -4.81
CA LEU A 209 -13.16 -4.92 -3.44
C LEU A 209 -13.15 -3.46 -2.96
N TYR A 210 -12.75 -2.52 -3.83
CA TYR A 210 -12.80 -1.09 -3.50
C TYR A 210 -14.20 -0.64 -3.10
N TRP A 211 -15.21 -0.92 -3.93
CA TRP A 211 -16.57 -0.50 -3.63
C TRP A 211 -17.17 -1.25 -2.45
N HIS A 212 -16.83 -2.52 -2.27
CA HIS A 212 -17.22 -3.28 -1.08
C HIS A 212 -16.68 -2.67 0.20
N PHE A 213 -15.38 -2.36 0.25
CA PHE A 213 -14.76 -1.67 1.38
C PHE A 213 -15.41 -0.30 1.64
N MET A 214 -15.56 0.52 0.60
CA MET A 214 -16.17 1.85 0.72
C MET A 214 -17.61 1.77 1.22
N HIS A 215 -18.39 0.79 0.74
CA HIS A 215 -19.77 0.59 1.15
C HIS A 215 -19.88 0.07 2.60
N LYS A 216 -19.11 -0.98 2.95
CA LYS A 216 -19.08 -1.58 4.29
C LYS A 216 -18.72 -0.57 5.38
N HIS A 217 -17.79 0.34 5.10
CA HIS A 217 -17.30 1.33 6.07
C HIS A 217 -17.84 2.75 5.83
N ARG A 218 -18.96 2.86 5.11
CA ARG A 218 -19.54 4.14 4.68
C ARG A 218 -19.74 5.13 5.83
N ASP A 219 -20.20 4.68 6.99
CA ASP A 219 -20.54 5.56 8.11
C ASP A 219 -19.36 6.31 8.69
N VAL A 220 -18.19 5.69 8.69
CA VAL A 220 -16.94 6.36 9.05
C VAL A 220 -16.41 7.17 7.87
N LEU A 221 -16.32 6.55 6.69
CA LEU A 221 -15.66 7.17 5.54
C LEU A 221 -16.39 8.42 5.04
N LYS A 222 -17.71 8.53 5.22
CA LYS A 222 -18.48 9.72 4.82
C LYS A 222 -18.15 10.97 5.64
N GLN A 223 -17.53 10.82 6.82
CA GLN A 223 -17.16 11.95 7.68
C GLN A 223 -15.99 12.75 7.09
N ASN A 224 -15.14 12.12 6.27
CA ASN A 224 -14.08 12.82 5.57
C ASN A 224 -14.63 13.50 4.29
N PRO A 225 -14.50 14.83 4.13
CA PRO A 225 -15.09 15.55 3.00
C PRO A 225 -14.63 15.05 1.63
N ARG A 226 -13.40 14.53 1.51
CA ARG A 226 -12.83 14.06 0.24
C ARG A 226 -13.43 12.73 -0.19
N THR A 227 -13.64 11.80 0.74
CA THR A 227 -14.28 10.50 0.48
C THR A 227 -15.78 10.65 0.31
N ASN A 228 -16.41 11.63 0.97
CA ASN A 228 -17.84 11.92 0.78
C ASN A 228 -18.21 12.24 -0.69
N LEU A 229 -17.33 12.94 -1.41
CA LEU A 229 -17.53 13.22 -2.84
C LEU A 229 -17.60 11.95 -3.70
N VAL A 230 -16.89 10.89 -3.30
CA VAL A 230 -16.86 9.61 -4.02
C VAL A 230 -18.20 8.87 -3.88
N PHE A 231 -18.85 8.94 -2.72
CA PHE A 231 -20.16 8.31 -2.50
C PHE A 231 -21.26 8.88 -3.41
N LYS A 232 -21.16 10.14 -3.84
CA LYS A 232 -22.12 10.71 -4.80
C LYS A 232 -22.15 9.94 -6.13
N GLY A 233 -20.99 9.45 -6.59
CA GLY A 233 -20.92 8.62 -7.79
C GLY A 233 -21.53 7.24 -7.59
N TRP A 234 -21.32 6.66 -6.40
CA TRP A 234 -21.91 5.39 -6.00
C TRP A 234 -23.43 5.46 -5.89
N ASP A 235 -23.97 6.49 -5.23
CA ASP A 235 -25.41 6.63 -4.97
C ASP A 235 -26.22 6.94 -6.24
N ARG A 236 -25.58 7.38 -7.32
CA ARG A 236 -26.22 7.56 -8.64
C ARG A 236 -26.41 6.25 -9.40
N LYS A 237 -25.72 5.18 -9.02
CA LYS A 237 -25.88 3.86 -9.64
C LYS A 237 -27.22 3.27 -9.23
N ALA A 238 -27.84 2.53 -10.15
CA ALA A 238 -29.06 1.80 -9.85
C ALA A 238 -28.78 0.73 -8.77
N GLU A 239 -29.81 0.36 -8.01
CA GLU A 239 -29.66 -0.55 -6.87
C GLU A 239 -29.19 -1.94 -7.29
N ASP A 240 -29.70 -2.44 -8.41
CA ASP A 240 -29.26 -3.67 -9.06
C ASP A 240 -27.78 -3.62 -9.47
N GLU A 241 -27.32 -2.52 -10.06
CA GLU A 241 -25.92 -2.32 -10.43
C GLU A 241 -25.01 -2.35 -9.20
N ARG A 242 -25.41 -1.66 -8.11
CA ARG A 242 -24.67 -1.70 -6.84
C ARG A 242 -24.65 -3.10 -6.24
N GLY A 243 -25.78 -3.80 -6.29
CA GLY A 243 -25.91 -5.19 -5.85
C GLY A 243 -24.92 -6.12 -6.55
N LEU A 244 -24.82 -6.02 -7.88
CA LEU A 244 -23.89 -6.83 -8.68
C LEU A 244 -22.42 -6.57 -8.32
N VAL A 245 -22.03 -5.31 -8.07
CA VAL A 245 -20.65 -4.97 -7.66
C VAL A 245 -20.33 -5.57 -6.29
N LEU A 246 -21.27 -5.48 -5.34
CA LEU A 246 -21.08 -6.01 -3.99
C LEU A 246 -21.07 -7.55 -3.98
N GLN A 247 -21.94 -8.18 -4.77
CA GLN A 247 -21.91 -9.62 -5.00
C GLN A 247 -20.58 -10.06 -5.59
N LYS A 248 -20.08 -9.35 -6.61
CA LYS A 248 -18.78 -9.67 -7.21
C LYS A 248 -17.64 -9.58 -6.20
N ALA A 249 -17.68 -8.60 -5.31
CA ALA A 249 -16.67 -8.47 -4.27
C ALA A 249 -16.72 -9.64 -3.27
N GLN A 250 -17.93 -10.09 -2.90
CA GLN A 250 -18.09 -11.27 -2.06
C GLN A 250 -17.53 -12.52 -2.75
N GLU A 251 -17.80 -12.73 -4.05
CA GLU A 251 -17.19 -13.84 -4.80
C GLU A 251 -15.65 -13.80 -4.74
N VAL A 252 -15.06 -12.61 -4.91
CA VAL A 252 -13.61 -12.40 -4.82
C VAL A 252 -13.10 -12.74 -3.41
N ILE A 253 -13.79 -12.31 -2.36
CA ILE A 253 -13.43 -12.60 -0.96
C ILE A 253 -13.50 -14.11 -0.66
N HIS A 254 -14.53 -14.81 -1.15
CA HIS A 254 -14.64 -16.26 -0.96
C HIS A 254 -13.62 -17.07 -1.77
N SER A 255 -13.01 -16.46 -2.80
CA SER A 255 -12.08 -17.11 -3.73
C SER A 255 -10.66 -16.54 -3.66
N LEU A 256 -10.30 -15.84 -2.57
CA LEU A 256 -9.01 -15.16 -2.41
C LEU A 256 -7.81 -16.04 -2.78
N GLU A 257 -7.79 -17.30 -2.36
CA GLU A 257 -6.70 -18.24 -2.63
C GLU A 257 -6.48 -18.56 -4.12
N THR A 258 -7.46 -18.27 -4.97
CA THR A 258 -7.43 -18.65 -6.40
C THR A 258 -7.25 -17.46 -7.36
N LEU A 259 -7.08 -16.25 -6.81
CA LEU A 259 -6.93 -15.00 -7.56
C LEU A 259 -5.60 -14.88 -8.31
#